data_AF-A0A969C594-F1
#
_entry.id   AF-A0A969C594-F1
#
_cell.length_a   1.000
_cell.length_b   1.000
_cell.length_c   1.000
_cell.angle_alpha   90.00
_cell.angle_beta   90.00
_cell.angle_gamma   90.00
#
_symmetry.space_group_name_H-M   'P 1'
#
loop_
_entity.id
_entity.type
_entity.pdbx_description
1 polymer ?
#
loop_
_entity_poly.entity_id
_entity_poly.type
_entity_poly.pdbx_seq_one_letter_code
_entity_poly.pdbx_strand_id
1 'polypeptide(L)'
;MLTVRRPTGRLVGYAGLDPTDAQRWQLTEGLDPTRELFGIERIYRDPKVQQFALEYGVTLASDPLEVVRATQALSVPVISMMTTEFSRVQISGMLDPSHNKR
;
A
#
# COMPACT_ATOMS: atom_id res chain seq x y z
N MET A 1 11.62 -0.35 -9.49
CA MET A 1 11.52 -0.57 -8.03
C MET A 1 10.54 0.45 -7.47
N LEU A 2 9.62 0.02 -6.60
CA LEU A 2 8.54 0.82 -6.03
C LEU A 2 8.81 1.09 -4.55
N THR A 3 8.47 2.29 -4.06
CA THR A 3 8.66 2.63 -2.63
C THR A 3 7.48 2.19 -1.79
N VAL A 4 7.74 1.52 -0.67
CA VAL A 4 6.74 1.18 0.34
C VAL A 4 6.80 2.20 1.46
N ARG A 5 5.68 2.88 1.73
CA ARG A 5 5.59 3.95 2.73
C ARG A 5 4.41 3.70 3.67
N ARG A 6 4.62 4.02 4.95
CA ARG A 6 3.54 4.03 5.95
C ARG A 6 2.60 5.21 5.73
N PRO A 7 1.40 5.22 6.35
CA PRO A 7 0.47 6.37 6.35
C PRO A 7 1.15 7.72 6.66
N THR A 8 2.15 7.71 7.54
CA THR A 8 2.93 8.89 7.93
C THR A 8 3.83 9.44 6.82
N GLY A 9 3.94 8.76 5.67
CA GLY A 9 4.87 9.05 4.60
C GLY A 9 6.29 8.48 4.82
N ARG A 10 6.54 7.86 5.98
CA ARG A 10 7.84 7.24 6.29
C ARG A 10 8.12 6.09 5.32
N LEU A 11 9.25 6.16 4.62
CA LEU A 11 9.76 5.05 3.81
C LEU A 11 10.14 3.89 4.73
N VAL A 12 9.67 2.69 4.41
CA VAL A 12 9.97 1.45 5.17
C VAL A 12 10.66 0.39 4.33
N GLY A 13 10.69 0.56 3.01
CA GLY A 13 11.44 -0.31 2.12
C GLY A 13 10.98 -0.15 0.68
N TYR A 14 11.31 -1.15 -0.12
CA TYR A 14 11.03 -1.18 -1.54
C TYR A 14 10.46 -2.54 -1.96
N ALA A 15 9.60 -2.50 -2.98
CA ALA A 15 9.09 -3.67 -3.67
C ALA A 15 9.53 -3.64 -5.14
N GLY A 16 10.07 -4.73 -5.65
CA GLY A 16 10.47 -4.89 -7.04
C GLY A 16 9.92 -6.18 -7.61
N LEU A 17 9.73 -6.24 -8.93
CA LEU A 17 9.46 -7.50 -9.61
C LEU A 17 10.77 -8.29 -9.70
N ASP A 18 10.68 -9.60 -9.47
CA ASP A 18 11.78 -10.51 -9.76
C ASP A 18 12.03 -10.50 -11.28
N PRO A 19 13.26 -10.21 -11.75
CA PRO A 19 13.54 -10.19 -13.18
C PRO A 19 13.42 -11.57 -13.83
N THR A 20 13.42 -12.65 -13.04
CA THR A 20 13.27 -14.04 -13.49
C THR A 20 11.84 -14.55 -13.38
N ASP A 21 10.98 -13.87 -12.61
CA ASP A 21 9.58 -14.19 -12.41
C ASP A 21 8.76 -12.91 -12.19
N ALA A 22 8.15 -12.41 -13.26
CA ALA A 22 7.38 -11.17 -13.21
C ALA A 22 6.10 -11.25 -12.35
N GLN A 23 5.74 -12.42 -11.82
CA GLN A 23 4.65 -12.56 -10.85
C GLN A 23 5.15 -12.53 -9.40
N ARG A 24 6.46 -12.63 -9.17
CA ARG A 24 7.06 -12.64 -7.84
C ARG A 24 7.56 -11.26 -7.45
N TRP A 25 7.08 -10.77 -6.32
CA TRP A 25 7.61 -9.56 -5.70
C TRP A 25 8.80 -9.88 -4.80
N GLN A 26 9.90 -9.15 -5.02
CA GLN A 26 11.03 -9.06 -4.11
C GLN A 26 10.88 -7.83 -3.23
N LEU A 27 11.06 -8.01 -1.94
CA LEU A 27 10.95 -6.97 -0.93
C LEU A 27 12.32 -6.70 -0.31
N THR A 28 12.55 -5.48 0.12
CA THR A 28 13.76 -5.16 0.91
C THR A 28 13.83 -6.03 2.16
N GLU A 29 15.02 -6.50 2.50
CA GLU A 29 15.26 -7.27 3.72
C GLU A 29 14.75 -6.52 4.96
N GLY A 30 14.02 -7.23 5.83
CA GLY A 30 13.42 -6.65 7.03
C GLY A 30 12.07 -5.95 6.82
N LEU A 31 11.59 -5.79 5.57
CA LEU A 31 10.22 -5.37 5.32
C LEU A 31 9.26 -6.54 5.64
N ASP A 32 8.33 -6.32 6.55
CA ASP A 32 7.28 -7.29 6.87
C ASP A 32 6.03 -7.02 5.99
N PRO A 33 5.79 -7.82 4.94
CA PRO A 33 4.67 -7.59 4.02
C PRO A 33 3.32 -7.81 4.69
N THR A 34 3.27 -8.51 5.83
CA THR A 34 2.03 -8.72 6.58
C THR A 34 1.60 -7.48 7.34
N ARG A 35 2.45 -6.44 7.44
CA ARG A 35 2.15 -5.23 8.23
C ARG A 35 1.96 -3.99 7.37
N GLU A 36 2.41 -4.06 6.13
CA GLU A 36 2.49 -2.91 5.23
C GLU A 36 1.49 -3.10 4.08
N LEU A 37 0.94 -1.99 3.59
CA LEU A 37 0.05 -1.94 2.43
C LEU A 37 0.67 -1.01 1.40
N PHE A 38 0.72 -1.43 0.15
CA PHE A 38 1.29 -0.60 -0.90
C PHE A 38 0.32 0.52 -1.29
N GLY A 39 0.82 1.76 -1.39
CA GLY A 39 0.05 2.96 -1.78
C GLY A 39 -0.78 3.60 -0.66
N ILE A 40 -0.78 3.02 0.55
CA ILE A 40 -1.58 3.50 1.67
C ILE A 40 -1.24 4.94 2.07
N GLU A 41 0.01 5.37 1.91
CA GLU A 41 0.44 6.73 2.27
C GLU A 41 -0.28 7.79 1.46
N ARG A 42 -0.66 7.50 0.21
CA ARG A 42 -1.34 8.46 -0.65
C ARG A 42 -2.72 8.80 -0.10
N ILE A 43 -3.43 7.82 0.44
CA ILE A 43 -4.77 8.02 1.03
C ILE A 43 -4.69 8.99 2.21
N TYR A 44 -3.63 8.96 3.02
CA TYR A 44 -3.49 9.84 4.19
C TYR A 44 -2.84 11.19 3.87
N ARG A 45 -2.22 11.35 2.69
CA ARG A 45 -1.44 12.54 2.35
C ARG A 45 -2.05 13.41 1.25
N ASP A 46 -2.90 12.85 0.40
CA ASP A 46 -3.64 13.59 -0.62
C ASP A 46 -5.09 13.81 -0.13
N PRO A 47 -5.49 15.04 0.24
CA PRO A 47 -6.82 15.31 0.75
C PRO A 47 -7.96 14.92 -0.19
N LYS A 48 -7.73 14.96 -1.52
CA LYS A 48 -8.76 14.56 -2.49
C LYS A 48 -8.95 13.05 -2.48
N VAL A 49 -7.84 12.30 -2.46
CA VAL A 49 -7.88 10.84 -2.37
C VAL A 49 -8.45 10.40 -1.02
N GLN A 50 -8.11 11.10 0.06
CA GLN A 50 -8.66 10.86 1.39
C GLN A 50 -10.17 11.06 1.41
N GLN A 51 -10.65 12.18 0.87
CA GLN A 51 -12.08 12.47 0.80
C GLN A 51 -12.81 11.41 -0.03
N PHE A 52 -12.25 11.02 -1.17
CA PHE A 52 -12.80 9.96 -2.01
C PHE A 52 -12.89 8.64 -1.23
N ALA A 53 -11.85 8.28 -0.48
CA ALA A 53 -11.83 7.06 0.33
C ALA A 53 -12.91 7.05 1.42
N LEU A 54 -13.18 8.21 2.03
CA LEU A 54 -14.22 8.35 3.04
C LEU A 54 -15.64 8.24 2.46
N GLU A 55 -15.83 8.71 1.24
CA GLU A 55 -17.14 8.74 0.57
C GLU A 55 -17.47 7.42 -0.13
N TYR A 56 -16.48 6.78 -0.75
CA TYR A 56 -16.67 5.62 -1.64
C TYR A 56 -15.90 4.37 -1.21
N GLY A 57 -15.08 4.45 -0.16
CA GLY A 57 -14.21 3.35 0.27
C GLY A 57 -12.90 3.28 -0.52
N VAL A 58 -12.11 2.24 -0.22
CA VAL A 58 -10.80 1.98 -0.82
C VAL A 58 -10.87 0.76 -1.73
N THR A 59 -10.36 0.88 -2.95
CA THR A 59 -10.25 -0.24 -3.87
C THR A 59 -9.01 -1.08 -3.55
N LEU A 60 -9.18 -2.40 -3.53
CA LEU A 60 -8.10 -3.35 -3.39
C LEU A 60 -7.64 -3.84 -4.77
N ALA A 61 -6.42 -3.49 -5.14
CA ALA A 61 -5.75 -3.98 -6.34
C ALA A 61 -5.07 -5.33 -6.08
N SER A 62 -4.95 -6.14 -7.14
CA SER A 62 -4.36 -7.47 -7.06
C SER A 62 -2.86 -7.42 -6.80
N ASP A 63 -2.17 -6.36 -7.23
CA ASP A 63 -0.74 -6.18 -7.00
C ASP A 63 -0.33 -4.68 -6.92
N PRO A 64 0.89 -4.39 -6.43
CA PRO A 64 1.43 -3.03 -6.40
C PRO A 64 1.52 -2.31 -7.76
N LEU A 65 1.65 -3.03 -8.88
CA LEU A 65 1.75 -2.41 -10.20
C LEU A 65 0.41 -1.84 -10.66
N GLU A 66 -0.69 -2.53 -10.36
CA GLU A 66 -2.05 -2.02 -10.58
C GLU A 66 -2.30 -0.72 -9.80
N VAL A 67 -1.80 -0.60 -8.56
CA VAL A 67 -1.87 0.66 -7.79
C VAL A 67 -1.15 1.80 -8.53
N VAL A 68 0.05 1.54 -9.04
CA VAL A 68 0.82 2.55 -9.80
C VAL A 68 0.06 2.97 -11.05
N ARG A 69 -0.49 2.02 -11.81
CA ARG A 69 -1.26 2.32 -13.03
C ARG A 69 -2.52 3.13 -12.73
N ALA A 70 -3.28 2.74 -11.70
CA ALA A 70 -4.51 3.43 -11.31
C ALA A 70 -4.22 4.87 -10.85
N THR A 71 -3.18 5.06 -10.04
CA THR A 71 -2.84 6.37 -9.45
C THR A 71 -2.19 7.35 -10.42
N GLN A 72 -1.70 6.88 -11.57
CA GLN A 72 -1.27 7.73 -12.69
C GLN A 72 -2.45 8.24 -13.53
N ALA A 73 -3.52 7.45 -13.63
CA ALA A 73 -4.68 7.77 -14.46
C ALA A 73 -5.71 8.63 -13.72
N LEU A 74 -5.94 8.37 -12.43
CA LEU A 74 -7.03 8.98 -11.65
C LEU A 74 -6.61 9.23 -10.19
N SER A 75 -7.26 10.20 -9.53
CA SER A 75 -7.17 10.41 -8.08
C SER A 75 -8.08 9.44 -7.32
N VAL A 76 -7.81 8.14 -7.44
CA VAL A 76 -8.59 7.08 -6.80
C VAL A 76 -7.85 6.48 -5.60
N PRO A 77 -8.57 6.12 -4.52
CA PRO A 77 -7.99 5.47 -3.34
C PRO A 77 -7.80 3.98 -3.61
N VAL A 78 -6.62 3.61 -4.09
CA VAL A 78 -6.28 2.22 -4.43
C VAL A 78 -5.07 1.80 -3.60
N ILE A 79 -5.16 0.61 -3.00
CA ILE A 79 -4.05 -0.03 -2.28
C ILE A 79 -3.88 -1.46 -2.77
N SER A 80 -2.75 -2.08 -2.45
CA SER A 80 -2.56 -3.52 -2.64
C SER A 80 -1.92 -4.15 -1.42
N MET A 81 -2.29 -5.40 -1.17
CA MET A 81 -1.55 -6.28 -0.26
C MET A 81 -0.22 -6.65 -0.89
N MET A 82 0.80 -6.87 -0.05
CA MET A 82 2.07 -7.48 -0.48
C MET A 82 2.13 -8.97 -0.13
N THR A 83 0.96 -9.53 0.22
CA THR A 83 0.70 -10.91 0.61
C THR A 83 -0.55 -11.43 -0.10
N THR A 84 -0.79 -12.74 -0.06
CA THR A 84 -1.96 -13.37 -0.66
C THR A 84 -3.26 -13.15 0.12
N GLU A 85 -3.17 -12.81 1.41
CA GLU A 85 -4.30 -12.57 2.31
C GLU A 85 -4.05 -11.37 3.23
N PHE A 86 -5.12 -10.74 3.71
CA PHE A 86 -5.05 -9.70 4.72
C PHE A 86 -4.61 -10.28 6.05
N SER A 87 -3.58 -9.69 6.64
CA SER A 87 -3.26 -9.92 8.04
C SER A 87 -4.18 -9.09 8.96
N ARG A 88 -4.38 -9.57 10.19
CA ARG A 88 -5.03 -8.78 11.24
C ARG A 88 -4.30 -7.45 11.50
N VAL A 89 -2.99 -7.40 11.32
CA VAL A 89 -2.20 -6.18 11.55
C VAL A 89 -2.49 -5.13 10.48
N GLN A 90 -2.63 -5.53 9.21
CA GLN A 90 -3.02 -4.63 8.13
C GLN A 90 -4.42 -4.05 8.37
N ILE A 91 -5.38 -4.89 8.75
CA ILE A 91 -6.75 -4.45 9.07
C ILE A 91 -6.73 -3.44 10.22
N SER A 92 -6.07 -3.78 11.33
CA SER A 92 -5.95 -2.88 12.47
C SER A 92 -5.26 -1.55 12.12
N GLY A 93 -4.22 -1.59 11.28
CA GLY A 93 -3.51 -0.40 10.82
C GLY A 93 -4.33 0.53 9.93
N MET A 94 -5.30 0.00 9.19
CA MET A 94 -6.26 0.79 8.42
C MET A 94 -7.31 1.46 9.32
N LEU A 95 -7.78 0.76 10.36
CA LEU A 95 -8.79 1.25 11.28
C LEU A 95 -8.23 2.27 12.29
N ASP A 96 -6.96 2.13 12.68
CA ASP A 96 -6.29 3.07 13.58
C ASP A 96 -4.82 3.33 13.17
N PRO A 97 -4.58 4.39 12.37
CA PRO A 97 -3.24 4.77 11.92
C PRO A 97 -2.32 5.21 13.06
N SER A 98 -2.87 5.60 14.22
CA SER A 98 -2.10 6.10 15.36
C SER A 98 -1.35 4.99 16.10
N HIS A 99 -1.80 3.74 15.97
CA HIS A 99 -1.18 2.56 16.55
C HIS A 99 0.09 2.09 15.82
N ASN A 100 0.34 2.58 14.59
CA ASN A 100 1.51 2.17 13.79
C ASN A 100 2.78 3.01 14.08
N LYS A 101 2.78 3.74 15.20
CA LYS A 101 3.86 4.62 15.69
C LYS A 101 4.95 3.91 16.51
N ARG A 102 4.83 2.59 16.77
CA ARG A 102 5.88 1.81 17.44
C ARG A 102 6.72 1.02 16.43
#